data_AF-A0A1B6FG09-F1
#
_entry.id   AF-A0A1B6FG09-F1
#
_cell.length_a   1.000
_cell.length_b   1.000
_cell.length_c   1.000
_cell.angle_alpha   90.00
_cell.angle_beta   90.00
_cell.angle_gamma   90.00
#
_symmetry.space_group_name_H-M   'P 1'
#
loop_
_entity.id
_entity.type
_entity.pdbx_description
1 polymer ?
#
loop_
_entity_poly.entity_id
_entity_poly.type
_entity_poly.pdbx_seq_one_letter_code
_entity_poly.pdbx_strand_id
1 'polypeptide(L)'
;LPHKDGRQMYFIVSLDPPIKQGQTRYHFLVLLFTHDDRTSLELPFTDEELAEKYDNKLTKELSGPTYEVLGKIMKVIVNRKLTGPGSFVGHGGSSGVSCSYKAAAGY
;
A
#
# COMPACT_ATOMS: atom_id res chain seq x y z
N LEU A 1 -2.69 4.53 -3.48
CA LEU A 1 -3.14 5.79 -4.09
C LEU A 1 -2.53 5.90 -5.47
N PRO A 2 -3.33 6.15 -6.53
CA PRO A 2 -2.81 6.29 -7.88
C PRO A 2 -1.95 7.55 -8.00
N HIS A 3 -0.78 7.42 -8.63
CA HIS A 3 0.01 8.57 -9.02
C HIS A 3 -0.68 9.33 -10.16
N LYS A 4 -0.40 10.62 -10.30
CA LYS A 4 -1.02 11.48 -11.31
C LYS A 4 -0.80 10.99 -12.74
N ASP A 5 0.33 10.33 -13.02
CA ASP A 5 0.66 9.79 -14.35
C ASP A 5 -0.10 8.50 -14.69
N GLY A 6 -0.83 7.90 -13.73
CA GLY A 6 -1.55 6.65 -13.90
C GLY A 6 -0.67 5.40 -14.05
N ARG A 7 0.67 5.53 -14.00
CA ARG A 7 1.62 4.43 -14.18
C ARG A 7 2.14 3.87 -12.87
N GLN A 8 2.07 4.67 -11.81
CA GLN A 8 2.60 4.32 -10.51
C GLN A 8 1.52 4.33 -9.44
N MET A 9 1.74 3.56 -8.39
CA MET A 9 0.86 3.42 -7.23
C MET A 9 1.65 3.66 -5.96
N TYR A 10 1.19 4.61 -5.15
CA TYR A 10 1.69 4.80 -3.80
C TYR A 10 1.01 3.83 -2.83
N PHE A 11 1.81 3.23 -1.96
CA PHE A 11 1.32 2.51 -0.78
C PHE A 11 1.90 3.18 0.46
N ILE A 12 1.02 3.71 1.32
CA ILE A 12 1.41 4.50 2.49
C ILE A 12 1.05 3.75 3.76
N VAL A 13 2.03 3.56 4.63
CA VAL A 13 1.84 2.96 5.96
C VAL A 13 2.06 4.02 7.02
N SER A 14 1.03 4.30 7.81
CA SER A 14 1.13 5.15 9.00
C SER A 14 1.74 4.35 10.14
N LEU A 15 2.78 4.90 10.77
CA LEU A 15 3.55 4.26 11.84
C LEU A 15 3.34 5.01 13.16
N ASP A 16 2.84 4.31 14.16
CA ASP A 16 2.70 4.80 15.52
C ASP A 16 3.08 3.68 16.52
N PRO A 17 4.23 3.76 17.22
CA PRO A 17 5.19 4.87 17.21
C PRO A 17 6.03 4.97 15.91
N PRO A 18 6.62 6.13 15.58
CA PRO A 18 7.41 6.30 14.37
C PRO A 18 8.72 5.52 14.42
N ILE A 19 9.19 5.05 13.26
CA ILE A 19 10.53 4.46 13.13
C ILE A 19 11.60 5.55 13.21
N LYS A 20 12.76 5.21 13.78
CA LYS A 20 13.86 6.15 13.99
C LYS A 20 15.06 5.77 13.14
N GLN A 21 15.67 6.75 12.50
CA GLN A 21 16.98 6.62 11.85
C GLN A 21 17.87 7.76 12.36
N GLY A 22 18.72 7.46 13.34
CA GLY A 22 19.44 8.49 14.09
C GLY A 22 18.47 9.42 14.83
N GLN A 23 18.53 10.72 14.55
CA GLN A 23 17.64 11.72 15.15
C GLN A 23 16.31 11.88 14.39
N THR A 24 16.22 11.38 13.16
CA THR A 24 15.03 11.55 12.32
C THR A 24 13.97 10.49 12.67
N ARG A 25 12.71 10.93 12.73
CA ARG A 25 11.54 10.08 12.97
C ARG A 25 10.68 10.02 11.71
N TYR A 26 10.36 8.82 11.24
CA TYR A 26 9.44 8.62 10.11
C TYR A 26 8.10 8.11 10.63
N HIS A 27 7.09 8.98 10.55
CA HIS A 27 5.70 8.66 10.88
C HIS A 27 4.97 7.95 9.74
N PHE A 28 5.52 8.02 8.53
CA PHE A 28 4.94 7.40 7.33
C PHE A 28 6.02 6.69 6.55
N LEU A 29 5.72 5.47 6.12
CA LEU A 29 6.47 4.77 5.09
C LEU A 29 5.72 4.95 3.77
N VAL A 30 6.37 5.56 2.78
CA VAL A 30 5.81 5.75 1.44
C VAL A 30 6.55 4.82 0.49
N LEU A 31 5.83 3.84 -0.05
CA LEU A 31 6.32 2.90 -1.05
C LEU A 31 5.74 3.28 -2.41
N LEU A 32 6.57 3.20 -3.45
CA LEU A 32 6.19 3.47 -4.83
C LEU A 32 6.31 2.19 -5.64
N PHE A 33 5.21 1.77 -6.24
CA PHE A 33 5.16 0.60 -7.13
C PHE A 33 4.80 1.04 -8.55
N THR A 34 5.34 0.37 -9.55
CA THR A 34 4.86 0.54 -10.92
C THR A 34 3.68 -0.39 -11.17
N HIS A 35 2.80 -0.01 -12.11
CA HIS A 35 1.63 -0.84 -12.44
C HIS A 35 2.01 -2.18 -13.08
N ASP A 36 3.15 -2.21 -13.78
CA ASP A 36 3.63 -3.40 -14.49
C ASP A 36 4.37 -4.38 -13.57
N ASP A 37 4.72 -3.98 -12.35
CA ASP A 37 5.34 -4.86 -11.36
C ASP A 37 4.34 -5.92 -10.91
N ARG A 38 4.63 -7.18 -11.25
CA ARG A 38 3.87 -8.35 -10.81
C ARG A 38 4.70 -9.19 -9.87
N THR A 39 4.08 -9.67 -8.81
CA THR A 39 4.70 -10.58 -7.85
C THR A 39 3.81 -11.81 -7.69
N SER A 40 4.45 -12.98 -7.71
CA SER A 40 3.85 -14.25 -7.33
C SER A 40 4.55 -14.74 -6.08
N LEU A 41 3.79 -14.98 -5.02
CA LEU A 41 4.33 -15.37 -3.72
C LEU A 41 3.55 -16.58 -3.20
N GLU A 42 4.28 -17.61 -2.81
CA GLU A 42 3.74 -18.74 -2.08
C GLU A 42 4.01 -18.51 -0.59
N LEU A 43 2.94 -18.47 0.21
CA LEU A 43 3.06 -18.29 1.65
C LEU A 43 3.55 -19.60 2.30
N PRO A 44 4.59 -19.56 3.14
CA PRO A 44 5.12 -20.75 3.80
C PRO A 44 4.27 -21.17 5.02
N PHE A 45 2.94 -21.22 4.85
CA PHE A 45 1.98 -21.63 5.88
C PHE A 45 1.21 -22.86 5.42
N THR A 46 0.75 -23.67 6.37
CA THR A 46 -0.20 -24.76 6.07
C THR A 46 -1.63 -24.22 5.99
N ASP A 47 -2.52 -24.95 5.33
CA ASP A 47 -3.92 -24.53 5.17
C ASP A 47 -4.65 -24.41 6.52
N GLU A 48 -4.27 -25.23 7.50
CA GLU A 48 -4.77 -25.19 8.88
C GLU A 48 -4.33 -23.90 9.60
N GLU A 49 -3.07 -23.50 9.46
CA GLU A 49 -2.57 -22.24 10.06
C GLU A 49 -3.18 -20.99 9.40
N LEU A 50 -3.44 -21.05 8.09
CA LEU A 50 -4.12 -19.99 7.36
C LEU A 50 -5.58 -19.82 7.82
N ALA A 51 -6.27 -20.93 8.07
CA ALA A 51 -7.63 -20.93 8.61
C ALA A 51 -7.67 -20.37 10.04
N GLU A 52 -6.77 -20.83 10.91
CA GLU A 52 -6.79 -20.51 12.33
C GLU A 52 -6.30 -19.08 12.63
N LYS A 53 -5.22 -18.63 11.96
CA LYS A 53 -4.63 -17.30 12.23
C LYS A 53 -5.23 -16.18 11.38
N TYR A 54 -5.67 -16.48 10.15
CA TYR A 54 -6.06 -15.47 9.17
C TYR A 54 -7.49 -15.62 8.64
N ASP A 55 -8.29 -16.50 9.26
CA ASP A 55 -9.74 -16.64 8.99
C ASP A 55 -10.02 -16.88 7.49
N ASN A 56 -9.17 -17.67 6.84
CA ASN A 56 -9.21 -17.97 5.39
C ASN A 56 -9.22 -16.74 4.46
N LYS A 57 -8.78 -15.56 4.95
CA LYS A 57 -8.73 -14.32 4.15
C LYS A 57 -7.52 -14.24 3.23
N LEU A 58 -6.54 -15.12 3.42
CA LEU A 58 -5.34 -15.25 2.60
C LEU A 58 -5.33 -16.60 1.90
N THR A 59 -5.01 -16.59 0.60
CA THR A 59 -4.76 -17.80 -0.18
C THR A 59 -3.29 -18.16 -0.10
N LYS A 60 -2.97 -19.46 -0.13
CA LYS A 60 -1.59 -19.97 -0.09
C LYS A 60 -0.73 -19.42 -1.22
N GLU A 61 -1.31 -19.36 -2.42
CA GLU A 61 -0.69 -18.71 -3.58
C GLU A 61 -1.36 -17.35 -3.83
N LEU A 62 -0.54 -16.30 -3.91
CA LEU A 62 -0.97 -14.95 -4.25
C LEU A 62 -0.18 -14.49 -5.47
N SER A 63 -0.88 -14.23 -6.56
CA SER A 63 -0.31 -13.69 -7.80
C SER A 63 -1.12 -12.48 -8.26
N GLY A 64 -0.42 -11.43 -8.68
CA GLY A 64 -1.04 -10.20 -9.15
C GLY A 64 -0.06 -9.03 -9.21
N PRO A 65 -0.58 -7.81 -9.43
CA PRO A 65 0.22 -6.59 -9.28
C PRO A 65 0.78 -6.50 -7.86
N THR A 66 2.05 -6.11 -7.72
CA THR A 66 2.77 -6.11 -6.45
C THR A 66 2.05 -5.26 -5.39
N TYR A 67 1.48 -4.12 -5.78
CA TYR A 67 0.73 -3.25 -4.86
C TYR A 67 -0.56 -3.90 -4.34
N GLU A 68 -1.21 -4.76 -5.13
CA GLU A 68 -2.42 -5.49 -4.71
C GLU A 68 -2.07 -6.65 -3.79
N VAL A 69 -1.05 -7.42 -4.13
CA VAL A 69 -0.57 -8.54 -3.32
C VAL A 69 -0.15 -8.04 -1.95
N LEU A 70 0.69 -7.00 -1.90
CA LEU A 70 1.10 -6.37 -0.65
C LEU A 70 -0.10 -5.80 0.12
N GLY A 71 -1.04 -5.15 -0.57
CA GLY A 71 -2.24 -4.60 0.05
C GLY A 71 -3.11 -5.68 0.70
N LYS A 72 -3.33 -6.82 0.03
CA LYS A 72 -4.09 -7.96 0.59
C LYS A 72 -3.41 -8.52 1.84
N ILE A 73 -2.10 -8.75 1.77
CA ILE A 73 -1.31 -9.25 2.91
C ILE A 73 -1.38 -8.28 4.09
N MET A 74 -1.09 -7.00 3.86
CA MET A 74 -1.12 -5.97 4.90
C MET A 74 -2.51 -5.77 5.50
N LYS A 75 -3.57 -5.84 4.69
CA LYS A 75 -4.96 -5.74 5.16
C LYS A 75 -5.28 -6.84 6.18
N VAL A 76 -4.83 -8.06 5.92
CA VAL A 76 -5.12 -9.21 6.78
C VAL A 76 -4.23 -9.22 8.02
N ILE A 77 -2.92 -8.94 7.87
CA ILE A 77 -1.97 -8.90 8.99
C ILE A 77 -2.30 -7.75 9.96
N VAL A 78 -2.58 -6.55 9.45
CA VAL A 78 -2.85 -5.35 10.27
C VAL A 78 -4.32 -5.28 10.69
N ASN A 79 -5.19 -6.11 10.10
CA ASN A 79 -6.64 -6.10 10.29
C ASN A 79 -7.25 -4.68 10.17
N ARG A 80 -6.73 -3.88 9.24
CA ARG A 80 -7.16 -2.50 8.97
C ARG A 80 -7.61 -2.38 7.53
N LYS A 81 -8.71 -1.64 7.32
CA LYS A 81 -9.23 -1.37 5.97
C LYS A 81 -8.21 -0.57 5.16
N LEU A 82 -8.07 -0.91 3.88
CA LEU A 82 -7.25 -0.14 2.94
C LEU A 82 -8.02 1.13 2.54
N THR A 83 -7.39 2.28 2.75
CA THR A 83 -7.93 3.57 2.30
C THR A 83 -7.57 3.81 0.83
N GLY A 84 -8.59 3.85 -0.03
CA GLY A 84 -8.45 4.17 -1.46
C GLY A 84 -8.72 5.65 -1.77
N PRO A 85 -8.53 6.07 -3.04
CA PRO A 85 -8.99 7.37 -3.49
C PRO A 85 -10.52 7.49 -3.32
N GLY A 86 -10.98 8.67 -2.91
CA GLY A 86 -12.41 8.97 -2.79
C GLY A 86 -13.07 9.24 -4.15
N SER A 87 -14.27 9.82 -4.13
CA SER A 87 -15.01 10.24 -5.34
C SER A 87 -14.47 11.53 -5.98
N PHE A 88 -13.40 12.10 -5.45
CA PHE A 88 -12.81 13.33 -5.97
C PHE A 88 -12.08 13.06 -7.28
N VAL A 89 -12.36 13.89 -8.29
CA VAL A 89 -11.71 13.87 -9.60
C VAL A 89 -11.24 15.29 -9.90
N GLY A 90 -9.93 15.48 -10.02
CA GLY A 90 -9.33 16.76 -10.39
C GLY A 90 -9.53 17.09 -11.87
N HIS A 91 -9.18 18.32 -12.26
CA HIS A 91 -9.38 18.85 -13.61
C HIS A 91 -8.83 17.95 -14.74
N GLY A 92 -7.75 17.20 -14.47
CA GLY A 92 -7.12 16.28 -15.43
C GLY A 92 -7.46 14.80 -15.22
N GLY A 93 -8.54 14.48 -14.49
CA GLY A 93 -8.88 13.08 -14.17
C GLY A 93 -8.03 12.45 -13.05
N SER A 94 -7.15 13.23 -12.42
CA SER A 94 -6.28 12.77 -11.34
C SER A 94 -6.98 12.75 -9.99
N SER A 95 -6.65 11.79 -9.13
CA SER A 95 -7.18 11.70 -7.75
C SER A 95 -6.49 12.64 -6.75
N GLY A 96 -5.59 13.50 -7.21
CA GLY A 96 -4.82 14.46 -6.39
C GLY A 96 -4.52 15.74 -7.16
N VAL A 97 -4.15 16.81 -6.43
CA VAL A 97 -3.89 18.14 -6.99
C VAL A 97 -2.44 18.52 -6.71
N SER A 98 -1.72 18.88 -7.76
CA SER A 98 -0.31 19.29 -7.61
C SER A 98 -0.21 20.53 -6.73
N CYS A 99 0.58 20.45 -5.68
CA CYS A 99 0.82 21.57 -4.79
C CYS A 99 2.23 21.52 -4.21
N SER A 100 2.64 22.62 -3.57
CA SER A 100 3.87 22.69 -2.81
C SER A 100 3.53 22.69 -1.34
N TYR A 101 4.12 21.76 -0.59
CA TYR A 101 4.05 21.75 0.86
C TYR A 101 5.46 21.87 1.44
N LYS A 102 5.69 22.94 2.20
CA LYS A 102 7.04 23.40 2.57
C LYS A 102 7.86 23.67 1.30
N ALA A 103 9.10 23.18 1.24
CA ALA A 103 9.99 23.34 0.09
C ALA A 103 9.93 22.15 -0.89
N ALA A 104 8.93 21.26 -0.77
CA ALA A 104 8.79 20.10 -1.63
C ALA A 104 7.51 20.21 -2.48
N ALA A 105 7.63 19.89 -3.77
CA ALA A 105 6.49 19.69 -4.65
C ALA A 105 5.91 18.29 -4.45
N GLY A 106 4.58 18.19 -4.45
CA GLY A 106 3.84 16.95 -4.27
C GLY A 106 2.45 17.01 -4.88
N TYR A 107 1.59 16.09 -4.45
CA TYR A 107 0.20 15.93 -4.88
C TYR A 107 -0.70 15.55 -3.71
#